data_AF-A0A225DEZ4-F1
#
_entry.id   AF-A0A225DEZ4-F1
#
_cell.length_a   1.000
_cell.length_b   1.000
_cell.length_c   1.000
_cell.angle_alpha   90.00
_cell.angle_beta   90.00
_cell.angle_gamma   90.00
#
_symmetry.space_group_name_H-M   'P 1'
#
loop_
_entity.id
_entity.type
_entity.pdbx_description
1 polymer ?
#
loop_
_entity_poly.entity_id
_entity_poly.type
_entity_poly.pdbx_seq_one_letter_code
_entity_poly.pdbx_strand_id
1 'polypeptide(L)'
;MDLLADVIFEQGLPPRRLSREVVRQAVQPLGHGWKRAKQWMTSPDPAYARKKKARDRLIALAAMHPEWVLVYRDETWWSRLALPALRAWSDEDTPLHTVERAVPKDDPDPKVLSCYGLLRADEGG
;
A
#
# COMPACT_ATOMS: atom_id res chain seq x y z
N MET A 1 8.35 4.19 12.46
CA MET A 1 8.99 4.71 13.68
C MET A 1 10.47 5.01 13.49
N ASP A 2 11.25 4.21 12.74
CA ASP A 2 12.65 4.60 12.44
C ASP A 2 12.77 5.94 11.73
N LEU A 3 12.01 6.15 10.66
CA LEU A 3 11.99 7.42 9.94
C LEU A 3 11.68 8.62 10.87
N LEU A 4 10.85 8.42 11.89
CA LEU A 4 10.58 9.48 12.88
C LEU A 4 11.77 9.70 13.83
N ALA A 5 12.44 8.62 14.25
CA ALA A 5 13.66 8.73 15.04
C ALA A 5 14.81 9.40 14.26
N ASP A 6 14.89 9.15 12.96
CA ASP A 6 15.84 9.79 12.04
C ASP A 6 15.54 11.30 11.92
N VAL A 7 14.30 11.66 11.58
CA VAL A 7 13.89 13.07 11.45
C VAL A 7 14.04 13.84 12.77
N ILE A 8 13.67 13.26 13.92
CA ILE A 8 13.84 13.92 15.23
C ILE A 8 15.32 14.21 15.51
N PHE A 9 16.21 13.29 15.14
CA PHE A 9 17.65 13.47 15.29
C PHE A 9 18.21 14.53 14.33
N GLU A 10 17.78 14.52 13.07
CA GLU A 10 18.16 15.53 12.07
C GLU A 10 17.71 16.95 12.45
N GLN A 11 16.57 17.08 13.14
CA GLN A 11 16.09 18.35 13.69
C GLN A 11 16.86 18.81 14.95
N GLY A 12 17.86 18.04 15.41
CA GLY A 12 18.75 18.42 16.51
C GLY A 12 18.09 18.41 17.89
N LEU A 13 16.89 17.84 18.03
CA LEU A 13 16.12 17.86 19.27
C LEU A 13 16.83 17.07 20.40
N PRO A 14 17.24 15.80 20.18
CA PRO A 14 18.13 15.07 21.08
C PRO A 14 19.58 15.03 20.55
N PRO A 15 20.59 14.92 21.45
CA PRO A 15 22.01 14.85 21.07
C PRO A 15 22.41 13.51 20.40
N ARG A 16 21.51 12.53 20.37
CA ARG A 16 21.71 11.22 19.74
C ARG A 16 20.40 10.70 19.19
N ARG A 17 20.49 9.88 18.14
CA ARG A 17 19.34 9.18 17.57
C ARG A 17 18.62 8.35 18.64
N LEU A 18 17.32 8.56 18.77
CA LEU A 18 16.48 7.84 19.74
C LEU A 18 16.11 6.46 19.19
N SER A 19 15.87 5.51 20.10
CA SER A 19 15.34 4.21 19.69
C SER A 19 13.85 4.34 19.32
N ARG A 20 13.36 3.42 18.47
CA ARG A 20 11.94 3.34 18.11
C ARG A 20 11.00 3.36 19.33
N GLU A 21 11.42 2.72 20.41
CA GLU A 21 10.60 2.58 21.62
C GLU A 21 10.53 3.86 22.44
N VAL A 22 11.65 4.59 22.54
CA VAL A 22 11.68 5.91 23.19
C VAL A 22 10.81 6.90 22.43
N VAL A 23 10.89 6.89 21.09
CA VAL A 23 10.02 7.73 20.25
C VAL A 23 8.55 7.36 20.43
N ARG A 24 8.22 6.07 20.48
CA ARG A 24 6.85 5.60 20.72
C ARG A 24 6.31 6.08 22.06
N GLN A 25 7.11 5.95 23.14
CA GLN A 25 6.72 6.39 24.48
C GLN A 25 6.59 7.92 24.58
N ALA A 26 7.45 8.68 23.90
CA ALA A 26 7.39 10.15 23.90
C ALA A 26 6.14 10.68 23.17
N VAL A 27 5.68 9.99 22.14
CA VAL A 27 4.56 10.41 21.30
C VAL A 27 3.20 9.94 21.83
N GLN A 28 3.18 8.87 22.62
CA GLN A 28 1.95 8.27 23.15
C GLN A 28 1.13 9.22 24.08
N PRO A 29 1.72 10.05 24.94
CA PRO A 29 0.99 11.06 25.72
C PRO A 29 0.43 12.22 24.90
N LEU A 30 0.90 12.41 23.65
CA LEU A 30 0.46 13.49 22.75
C LEU A 30 -0.77 13.07 21.90
N GLY A 31 -1.48 12.02 22.27
CA GLY A 31 -2.66 11.54 21.52
C GLY A 31 -2.37 10.86 20.18
N HIS A 32 -1.11 10.79 19.74
CA HIS A 32 -0.74 10.20 18.45
C HIS A 32 -0.32 8.73 18.57
N GLY A 33 -0.90 7.86 17.74
CA GLY A 33 -0.65 6.42 17.76
C GLY A 33 -0.43 5.83 16.37
N TRP A 34 0.44 4.81 16.29
CA TRP A 34 0.62 4.03 15.07
C TRP A 34 -0.56 3.07 14.87
N LYS A 35 -1.43 3.35 13.88
CA LYS A 35 -2.55 2.47 13.51
C LYS A 35 -2.22 1.73 12.20
N ARG A 36 -2.34 0.40 12.22
CA ARG A 36 -2.12 -0.44 11.02
C ARG A 36 -3.39 -0.44 10.16
N ALA A 37 -3.27 -0.17 8.86
CA ALA A 37 -4.34 -0.44 7.90
C ALA A 37 -4.66 -1.95 7.91
N LYS A 38 -5.95 -2.33 7.87
CA LYS A 38 -6.38 -3.74 7.92
C LYS A 38 -5.70 -4.53 6.80
N GLN A 39 -4.90 -5.52 7.19
CA GLN A 39 -4.23 -6.45 6.29
C GLN A 39 -5.20 -7.59 5.96
N TRP A 40 -6.01 -7.45 4.91
CA TRP A 40 -6.85 -8.55 4.45
C TRP A 40 -6.05 -9.43 3.49
N MET A 41 -5.53 -10.57 3.98
CA MET A 41 -4.93 -11.61 3.13
C MET A 41 -5.97 -12.63 2.63
N THR A 42 -7.15 -12.64 3.23
CA THR A 42 -8.26 -13.57 2.95
C THR A 42 -9.58 -12.84 3.06
N SER A 43 -10.36 -12.83 1.98
CA SER A 43 -11.72 -12.27 1.97
C SER A 43 -12.71 -13.29 2.58
N PRO A 44 -13.68 -12.85 3.40
CA PRO A 44 -14.77 -13.72 3.89
C PRO A 44 -15.79 -14.08 2.80
N ASP A 45 -15.67 -13.51 1.60
CA ASP A 45 -16.52 -13.82 0.45
C ASP A 45 -16.42 -15.32 0.06
N PRO A 46 -17.51 -16.10 0.07
CA PRO A 46 -17.51 -17.49 -0.38
C PRO A 46 -16.99 -17.67 -1.82
N ALA A 47 -17.17 -16.68 -2.69
CA ALA A 47 -16.64 -16.72 -4.05
C ALA A 47 -15.11 -16.61 -4.09
N TYR A 48 -14.47 -16.05 -3.06
CA TYR A 48 -13.02 -15.98 -2.93
C TYR A 48 -12.39 -17.39 -2.87
N ALA A 49 -12.96 -18.29 -2.06
CA ALA A 49 -12.50 -19.67 -1.96
C ALA A 49 -12.64 -20.42 -3.29
N ARG A 50 -13.75 -20.21 -4.02
CA ARG A 50 -13.97 -20.80 -5.35
C ARG A 50 -12.93 -20.33 -6.37
N LYS A 51 -12.69 -19.01 -6.44
CA LYS A 51 -11.68 -18.41 -7.34
C LYS A 51 -10.28 -18.93 -7.02
N LYS A 52 -9.92 -19.01 -5.74
CA LYS A 52 -8.63 -19.53 -5.27
C LYS A 52 -8.42 -20.99 -5.67
N LYS A 53 -9.43 -21.85 -5.47
CA LYS A 53 -9.37 -23.26 -5.87
C LYS A 53 -9.19 -23.43 -7.39
N ALA A 54 -9.87 -22.61 -8.20
CA ALA A 54 -9.71 -22.65 -9.66
C ALA A 54 -8.29 -22.26 -10.09
N ARG A 55 -7.74 -21.19 -9.49
CA ARG A 55 -6.35 -20.78 -9.71
C ARG A 55 -5.36 -21.88 -9.33
N ASP A 56 -5.50 -22.46 -8.14
CA ASP A 56 -4.56 -23.47 -7.64
C ASP A 56 -4.58 -24.74 -8.51
N ARG A 57 -5.75 -25.09 -9.08
CA ARG A 57 -5.86 -26.16 -10.10
C ARG A 57 -5.09 -25.83 -11.38
N LEU A 58 -5.16 -24.59 -11.87
CA LEU A 58 -4.44 -24.17 -13.08
C LEU A 58 -2.93 -24.13 -12.85
N ILE A 59 -2.49 -23.74 -11.67
CA ILE A 59 -1.07 -23.80 -11.26
C ILE A 59 -0.58 -25.25 -11.33
N ALA A 60 -1.30 -26.18 -10.70
CA ALA A 60 -0.94 -27.60 -10.73
C ALA A 60 -0.92 -28.17 -12.15
N LEU A 61 -1.88 -27.79 -13.00
CA LEU A 61 -1.93 -28.22 -14.39
C LEU A 61 -0.71 -27.71 -15.18
N ALA A 62 -0.40 -26.42 -15.08
CA ALA A 62 0.76 -25.84 -15.78
C ALA A 62 2.08 -26.51 -15.37
N ALA A 63 2.24 -26.86 -14.09
CA ALA A 63 3.43 -27.56 -13.60
C ALA A 63 3.62 -28.97 -14.22
N MET A 64 2.55 -29.58 -14.74
CA MET A 64 2.62 -30.87 -15.42
C MET A 64 2.96 -30.77 -16.92
N HIS A 65 3.07 -29.55 -17.46
CA HIS A 65 3.30 -29.29 -18.88
C HIS A 65 4.54 -28.41 -19.07
N PRO A 66 5.74 -28.99 -19.30
CA PRO A 66 7.00 -28.24 -19.40
C PRO A 66 7.04 -27.17 -20.50
N GLU A 67 6.21 -27.33 -21.55
CA GLU A 67 6.08 -26.38 -22.66
C GLU A 67 5.14 -25.20 -22.35
N TRP A 68 4.49 -25.20 -21.18
CA TRP A 68 3.53 -24.17 -20.81
C TRP A 68 4.17 -23.12 -19.92
N VAL A 69 3.84 -21.85 -20.20
CA VAL A 69 4.19 -20.73 -19.34
C VAL A 69 2.93 -20.27 -18.61
N LEU A 70 2.96 -20.29 -17.27
CA LEU A 70 1.91 -19.71 -16.45
C LEU A 70 2.14 -18.22 -16.28
N VAL A 71 1.08 -17.43 -16.47
CA VAL A 71 1.12 -15.97 -16.31
C VAL A 71 0.00 -15.50 -15.38
N TYR A 72 0.30 -14.50 -14.55
CA TYR A 72 -0.67 -13.77 -13.75
C TYR A 72 -0.91 -12.41 -14.41
N ARG A 73 -2.18 -12.08 -14.64
CA ARG A 73 -2.59 -10.77 -15.15
C ARG A 73 -3.42 -10.07 -14.08
N ASP A 74 -3.09 -8.82 -13.81
CA ASP A 74 -3.90 -7.95 -12.96
C ASP A 74 -4.13 -6.61 -13.65
N GLU A 75 -5.22 -5.96 -13.27
CA GLU A 75 -5.57 -4.61 -13.71
C GLU A 75 -5.28 -3.64 -12.57
N THR A 76 -4.32 -2.75 -12.80
CA THR A 76 -3.99 -1.68 -11.86
C THR A 76 -4.49 -0.36 -12.40
N TRP A 77 -5.31 0.32 -11.62
CA TRP A 77 -5.79 1.66 -11.93
C TRP A 77 -4.91 2.71 -11.27
N TRP A 78 -4.32 3.57 -12.07
CA TRP A 78 -3.53 4.71 -11.62
C TRP A 78 -4.31 5.98 -11.86
N SER A 79 -4.53 6.78 -10.82
CA SER A 79 -5.12 8.11 -10.98
C SER A 79 -4.10 9.17 -10.62
N ARG A 80 -3.93 10.16 -11.48
CA ARG A 80 -3.13 11.36 -11.16
C ARG A 80 -3.74 12.20 -10.04
N LEU A 81 -5.01 11.92 -9.70
CA LEU A 81 -5.76 12.57 -8.62
C LEU A 81 -5.82 11.71 -7.36
N ALA A 82 -5.46 10.43 -7.44
CA ALA A 82 -5.31 9.60 -6.25
C ALA A 82 -4.18 10.19 -5.41
N LEU A 83 -4.52 10.60 -4.20
CA LEU A 83 -3.51 11.04 -3.25
C LEU A 83 -2.67 9.81 -2.87
N PRO A 84 -1.33 9.92 -2.88
CA PRO A 84 -0.50 8.85 -2.37
C PRO A 84 -0.92 8.54 -0.93
N ALA A 85 -0.81 7.27 -0.53
CA ALA A 85 -1.03 6.86 0.85
C ALA A 85 0.07 7.48 1.74
N LEU A 86 -0.10 8.76 2.05
CA LEU A 86 0.81 9.56 2.85
C LEU A 86 0.58 9.23 4.32
N ARG A 87 1.67 8.94 5.00
CA ARG A 87 1.70 8.86 6.46
C ARG A 87 2.14 10.23 6.94
N ALA A 88 1.23 11.00 7.52
CA ALA A 88 1.53 12.31 8.08
C ALA A 88 1.19 12.32 9.57
N TRP A 89 1.92 13.14 10.32
CA TRP A 89 1.60 13.50 11.70
C TRP A 89 0.76 14.78 11.67
N SER A 90 -0.21 14.90 12.57
CA SER A 90 -1.01 16.10 12.79
C SER A 90 -1.32 16.21 14.26
N ASP A 91 -1.47 17.41 14.80
CA ASP A 91 -1.86 17.64 16.20
C ASP A 91 -3.24 17.02 16.52
N GLU A 92 -3.51 16.72 17.79
CA GLU A 92 -4.66 15.90 18.23
C GLU A 92 -6.01 16.50 17.81
N ASP A 93 -6.08 17.83 17.78
CA ASP A 93 -7.26 18.61 17.40
C ASP A 93 -7.20 19.16 15.96
N THR A 94 -6.16 18.83 15.19
CA THR A 94 -6.01 19.26 13.79
C THR A 94 -6.23 18.08 12.85
N PRO A 95 -7.46 17.89 12.33
CA PRO A 95 -7.72 16.84 11.37
C PRO A 95 -6.91 17.08 10.09
N LEU A 96 -6.22 16.04 9.60
CA LEU A 96 -5.63 16.06 8.27
C LEU A 96 -6.74 16.20 7.24
N HIS A 97 -6.84 17.39 6.64
CA HIS A 97 -7.77 17.61 5.56
C HIS A 97 -7.23 16.98 4.28
N THR A 98 -7.96 15.99 3.80
CA THR A 98 -7.73 15.45 2.45
C THR A 98 -8.21 16.51 1.46
N VAL A 99 -7.31 17.08 0.67
CA VAL A 99 -7.70 18.01 -0.40
C VAL A 99 -8.26 17.18 -1.54
N GLU A 100 -9.55 17.36 -1.84
CA GLU A 100 -10.14 16.80 -3.06
C GLU A 100 -9.44 17.42 -4.28
N ARG A 101 -8.73 16.59 -5.04
CA ARG A 101 -8.13 17.00 -6.31
C ARG A 101 -9.17 16.86 -7.41
N ALA A 102 -9.96 17.91 -7.60
CA ALA A 102 -10.85 18.04 -8.75
C ALA A 102 -10.06 18.55 -9.97
N VAL A 103 -10.47 18.13 -11.16
CA VAL A 103 -9.97 18.69 -12.42
C VAL A 103 -11.13 19.26 -13.24
N PRO A 104 -10.90 20.31 -14.03
CA PRO A 104 -11.90 20.89 -14.92
C PRO A 104 -12.56 19.86 -15.84
N LYS A 105 -13.78 20.16 -16.29
CA LYS A 105 -14.54 19.25 -17.16
C LYS A 105 -13.91 19.12 -18.55
N ASP A 106 -13.21 20.16 -18.98
CA ASP A 106 -12.50 20.32 -20.25
C ASP A 106 -11.01 19.96 -20.16
N ASP A 107 -10.58 19.34 -19.05
CA ASP A 107 -9.22 18.83 -18.92
C ASP A 107 -8.95 17.75 -19.99
N PRO A 108 -7.94 17.94 -20.86
CA PRO A 108 -7.66 17.03 -21.96
C PRO A 108 -7.02 15.71 -21.50
N ASP A 109 -6.48 15.65 -20.28
CA ASP A 109 -5.76 14.49 -19.77
C ASP A 109 -6.70 13.53 -19.01
N PRO A 110 -6.67 12.22 -19.34
CA PRO A 110 -7.47 11.24 -18.63
C PRO A 110 -7.13 11.24 -17.13
N LYS A 111 -8.16 11.19 -16.29
CA LYS A 111 -8.00 11.20 -14.82
C LYS A 111 -7.41 9.89 -14.30
N VAL A 112 -7.74 8.79 -14.95
CA VAL A 112 -7.35 7.44 -14.56
C VAL A 112 -6.84 6.68 -15.77
N LEU A 113 -5.74 5.97 -15.57
CA LEU A 113 -5.14 5.05 -16.52
C LEU A 113 -5.33 3.62 -16.00
N SER A 114 -5.86 2.74 -16.84
CA SER A 114 -5.80 1.29 -16.59
C SER A 114 -4.51 0.75 -17.16
N CYS A 115 -3.71 0.11 -16.32
CA CYS A 115 -2.51 -0.60 -16.69
C CYS A 115 -2.73 -2.10 -16.47
N TYR A 116 -2.43 -2.90 -17.48
CA TYR A 116 -2.38 -4.35 -17.33
C TYR A 116 -0.94 -4.79 -17.12
N GLY A 117 -0.69 -5.43 -15.98
CA GLY A 117 0.58 -6.11 -15.71
C GLY A 117 0.47 -7.58 -16.08
N LEU A 118 1.55 -8.15 -16.59
CA LEU A 118 1.71 -9.59 -16.76
C LEU A 118 2.96 -10.02 -16.00
N LEU A 119 2.79 -10.93 -15.05
CA LEU A 119 3.89 -11.58 -14.33
C LEU A 119 3.98 -13.02 -14.81
N ARG A 120 5.11 -13.38 -15.41
CA ARG A 120 5.38 -14.78 -15.73
C ARG A 120 5.92 -15.52 -14.51
N ALA A 121 5.43 -16.72 -14.27
CA ALA A 121 5.83 -17.50 -13.10
C ALA A 121 7.28 -17.99 -13.15
N ASP A 122 7.87 -18.07 -14.36
CA ASP A 122 9.21 -18.58 -14.62
C ASP A 122 10.32 -17.52 -14.58
N GLU A 123 9.98 -16.23 -14.66
CA GLU A 123 10.96 -15.13 -14.67
C GLU A 123 11.31 -14.63 -13.26
N GLY A 124 10.60 -15.10 -12.23
CA GLY A 124 10.74 -14.61 -10.85
C GLY A 124 10.17 -13.21 -10.66
N GLY A 125 9.49 -12.99 -9.54
CA GLY A 125 9.08 -11.66 -9.08
C GLY A 125 10.03 -11.13 -8.03
#